data_AF-A0A7Y3R984-F1
#
_entry.id   AF-A0A7Y3R984-F1
#
_cell.length_a   1.000
_cell.length_b   1.000
_cell.length_c   1.000
_cell.angle_alpha   90.00
_cell.angle_beta   90.00
_cell.angle_gamma   90.00
#
_symmetry.space_group_name_H-M   'P 1'
#
loop_
_entity.id
_entity.type
_entity.pdbx_description
1 polymer ?
#
loop_
_entity_poly.entity_id
_entity_poly.type
_entity_poly.pdbx_seq_one_letter_code
_entity_poly.pdbx_strand_id
1 'polypeptide(L)'
;MNKTKLYNVEFINEFEGGIIEKIALTSEAEWIFSFINTYKDICDVEILIEDIDNALNGRNIKNTDISTNDEIVFLSKDGIEFWDEEGKKMIAVYPLMDFKERLLIWRNFLKTPPFHEKKINKLELIWLTIKSKFC
;
A
#
# COMPACT_ATOMS: atom_id res chain seq x y z
N MET A 1 -21.68 14.99 -7.26
CA MET A 1 -20.25 15.20 -7.57
C MET A 1 -19.71 13.90 -8.16
N ASN A 2 -19.35 13.92 -9.45
CA ASN A 2 -18.85 12.77 -10.19
C ASN A 2 -17.50 12.31 -9.62
N LYS A 3 -17.46 11.17 -8.93
CA LYS A 3 -16.21 10.45 -8.68
C LYS A 3 -16.07 9.42 -9.81
N THR A 4 -15.45 9.86 -10.90
CA THR A 4 -14.90 8.98 -11.94
C THR A 4 -13.99 7.97 -11.26
N LYS A 5 -14.04 6.69 -11.68
CA LYS A 5 -13.16 5.59 -11.22
C LYS A 5 -11.77 6.13 -10.86
N LEU A 6 -11.52 6.34 -9.57
CA LEU A 6 -10.23 6.81 -9.10
C LEU A 6 -9.34 5.59 -9.05
N TYR A 7 -8.49 5.50 -10.07
CA TYR A 7 -7.40 4.55 -10.23
C TYR A 7 -7.90 3.15 -10.59
N ASN A 8 -7.57 2.66 -11.79
CA ASN A 8 -7.83 1.28 -12.22
C ASN A 8 -6.92 0.31 -11.44
N VAL A 9 -7.16 0.22 -10.13
CA VAL A 9 -6.39 -0.59 -9.19
C VAL A 9 -7.27 -1.75 -8.76
N GLU A 10 -6.73 -2.96 -8.89
CA GLU A 10 -7.37 -4.19 -8.47
C GLU A 10 -6.64 -4.72 -7.23
N PHE A 11 -7.38 -4.98 -6.15
CA PHE A 11 -6.83 -5.58 -4.95
C PHE A 11 -7.20 -7.06 -4.92
N ILE A 12 -6.20 -7.93 -4.95
CA ILE A 12 -6.38 -9.38 -5.04
C ILE A 12 -5.75 -10.10 -3.85
N ASN A 13 -6.32 -11.27 -3.53
CA ASN A 13 -5.66 -12.25 -2.67
C ASN A 13 -5.11 -13.34 -3.59
N GLU A 14 -3.80 -13.39 -3.76
CA GLU A 14 -3.08 -14.45 -4.45
C GLU A 14 -2.82 -15.61 -3.48
N PHE A 15 -2.90 -16.84 -4.00
CA PHE A 15 -2.68 -18.05 -3.22
C PHE A 15 -1.49 -18.79 -3.79
N GLU A 16 -0.33 -18.62 -3.15
CA GLU A 16 0.90 -19.29 -3.54
C GLU A 16 1.39 -20.18 -2.38
N GLY A 17 1.68 -21.45 -2.67
CA GLY A 17 2.20 -22.38 -1.66
C GLY A 17 1.28 -22.62 -0.44
N GLY A 18 -0.02 -22.32 -0.53
CA GLY A 18 -0.97 -22.41 0.58
C GLY A 18 -0.94 -21.21 1.54
N ILE A 19 -0.29 -20.12 1.12
CA ILE A 19 -0.21 -18.85 1.83
C ILE A 19 -0.99 -17.80 1.04
N ILE A 20 -1.59 -16.85 1.75
CA ILE A 20 -2.27 -15.70 1.15
C ILE A 20 -1.31 -14.55 0.99
N GLU A 21 -1.15 -14.12 -0.25
CA GLU A 21 -0.52 -12.86 -0.57
C GLU A 21 -1.58 -11.82 -0.94
N LYS A 22 -1.54 -10.65 -0.29
CA LYS A 22 -2.40 -9.53 -0.66
C LYS A 22 -1.61 -8.65 -1.60
N ILE A 23 -2.19 -8.29 -2.74
CA ILE A 23 -1.50 -7.53 -3.80
C ILE A 23 -2.44 -6.45 -4.35
N ALA A 24 -1.89 -5.27 -4.62
CA ALA A 24 -2.51 -4.23 -5.43
C ALA A 24 -1.90 -4.26 -6.83
N LEU A 25 -2.73 -4.55 -7.84
CA LEU A 25 -2.36 -4.54 -9.25
C LEU A 25 -2.90 -3.27 -9.91
N THR A 26 -2.11 -2.67 -10.79
CA THR A 26 -2.53 -1.47 -11.53
C THR A 26 -1.84 -1.43 -12.88
N SER A 27 -2.52 -0.89 -13.89
CA SER A 27 -1.91 -0.51 -15.17
C SER A 27 -1.42 0.94 -15.18
N GLU A 28 -1.71 1.70 -14.12
CA GLU A 28 -1.39 3.13 -13.98
C GLU A 28 -0.63 3.36 -12.67
N ALA A 29 0.45 4.14 -12.69
CA ALA A 29 1.28 4.40 -11.50
C ALA A 29 1.83 3.11 -10.84
N GLU A 30 2.34 2.19 -11.68
CA GLU A 30 2.92 0.91 -11.26
C GLU A 30 3.93 1.04 -10.12
N TRP A 31 4.83 2.02 -10.19
CA TRP A 31 5.88 2.22 -9.20
C TRP A 31 5.34 2.61 -7.81
N ILE A 32 4.29 3.45 -7.72
CA ILE A 32 3.66 3.78 -6.43
C ILE A 32 3.02 2.55 -5.80
N PHE A 33 2.34 1.73 -6.60
CA PHE A 33 1.70 0.52 -6.07
C PHE A 33 2.71 -0.60 -5.80
N SER A 34 3.83 -0.65 -6.54
CA SER A 34 4.98 -1.48 -6.20
C SER A 34 5.49 -1.13 -4.80
N PHE A 35 5.73 0.16 -4.55
CA PHE A 35 6.15 0.63 -3.22
C PHE A 35 5.10 0.30 -2.15
N ILE A 36 3.82 0.61 -2.36
CA ILE A 36 2.74 0.30 -1.40
C ILE A 36 2.63 -1.21 -1.13
N ASN A 37 2.85 -2.05 -2.14
CA ASN A 37 2.81 -3.50 -1.99
C ASN A 37 3.88 -4.03 -1.04
N THR A 38 4.96 -3.28 -0.77
CA THR A 38 5.98 -3.68 0.20
C THR A 38 5.47 -3.58 1.65
N TYR A 39 4.47 -2.74 1.92
CA TYR A 39 3.87 -2.59 3.24
C TYR A 39 2.78 -3.63 3.46
N LYS A 40 3.14 -4.76 4.08
CA LYS A 40 2.19 -5.83 4.40
C LYS A 40 1.66 -5.78 5.84
N ASP A 41 2.39 -5.13 6.74
CA ASP A 41 2.00 -4.95 8.12
C ASP A 41 1.08 -3.73 8.29
N ILE A 42 -0.05 -3.94 8.97
CA ILE A 42 -1.07 -2.89 9.15
C ILE A 42 -0.56 -1.77 10.07
N CYS A 43 0.24 -2.09 11.09
CA CYS A 43 0.80 -1.11 12.00
C CYS A 43 1.79 -0.20 11.26
N ASP A 44 2.63 -0.76 10.39
CA ASP A 44 3.56 0.04 9.58
C ASP A 44 2.81 0.99 8.65
N VAL A 45 1.74 0.52 8.00
CA VAL A 45 0.88 1.39 7.18
C VAL A 45 0.21 2.48 8.02
N GLU A 46 -0.22 2.18 9.24
CA GLU A 46 -0.85 3.16 10.14
C GLU A 46 0.15 4.22 10.63
N ILE A 47 1.37 3.83 10.97
CA ILE A 47 2.46 4.75 11.33
C ILE A 47 2.77 5.68 10.15
N LEU A 48 2.88 5.14 8.93
CA LEU A 48 3.15 5.95 7.74
C LEU A 48 2.02 6.95 7.46
N ILE A 49 0.75 6.54 7.62
CA ILE A 49 -0.39 7.46 7.50
C ILE A 49 -0.33 8.57 8.55
N GLU A 50 0.05 8.26 9.80
CA GLU A 50 0.22 9.27 10.86
C GLU A 50 1.32 10.26 10.50
N ASP A 51 2.46 9.79 9.99
CA ASP A 51 3.57 10.65 9.59
C ASP A 51 3.23 11.54 8.40
N ILE A 52 2.46 11.04 7.42
CA ILE A 52 1.92 11.86 6.34
C ILE A 52 0.94 12.91 6.88
N ASP A 53 0.10 12.55 7.85
CA ASP A 53 -0.78 13.51 8.51
C ASP A 53 0.02 14.58 9.26
N ASN A 54 1.13 14.22 9.90
CA ASN A 54 2.01 15.18 10.53
C ASN A 54 2.63 16.12 9.48
N ALA A 55 3.11 15.59 8.36
CA ALA A 55 3.66 16.39 7.26
C ALA A 55 2.64 17.38 6.69
N LEU A 56 1.43 16.91 6.36
CA LEU A 56 0.32 17.73 5.84
C LEU A 56 -0.09 18.85 6.80
N ASN A 57 0.00 18.61 8.10
CA ASN A 57 -0.34 19.59 9.14
C ASN A 57 0.85 20.44 9.60
N GLY A 58 2.01 20.35 8.93
CA GLY A 58 3.21 21.09 9.27
C GLY A 58 3.84 20.72 10.63
N ARG A 59 3.52 19.54 11.15
CA ARG A 59 4.05 19.00 12.41
C ARG A 59 5.35 18.22 12.18
N ASN A 60 5.95 17.75 13.27
CA ASN A 60 7.16 16.94 13.19
C ASN A 60 6.82 15.54 12.65
N ILE A 61 7.58 15.11 11.64
CA ILE A 61 7.52 13.76 11.06
C ILE A 61 8.45 12.88 11.89
N LYS A 62 7.98 11.73 12.37
CA LYS A 62 8.81 10.84 13.20
C LYS A 62 9.78 10.05 12.33
N ASN A 63 9.28 9.49 11.23
CA ASN A 63 10.09 8.75 10.29
C ASN A 63 10.09 9.41 8.90
N THR A 64 11.21 10.01 8.53
CA THR A 64 11.41 10.61 7.21
C THR A 64 11.97 9.63 6.20
N ASP A 65 12.65 8.56 6.63
CA ASP A 65 13.17 7.52 5.75
C ASP A 65 12.20 6.34 5.73
N ILE A 66 11.55 6.18 4.59
CA ILE A 66 10.54 5.14 4.37
C ILE A 66 11.01 4.17 3.28
N SER A 67 12.32 4.11 3.05
CA SER A 67 12.93 3.26 2.03
C SER A 67 12.65 1.77 2.28
N THR A 68 12.59 1.02 1.18
CA THR A 68 12.51 -0.44 1.19
C THR A 68 13.85 -1.01 0.73
N ASN A 69 13.96 -2.34 0.63
CA ASN A 69 15.17 -2.95 0.06
C ASN A 69 15.38 -2.60 -1.42
N ASP A 70 14.31 -2.24 -2.13
CA ASP A 70 14.31 -2.04 -3.58
C ASP A 70 14.23 -0.56 -3.97
N GLU A 71 13.76 0.32 -3.09
CA GLU A 71 13.49 1.72 -3.41
C GLU A 71 13.96 2.67 -2.29
N ILE A 72 14.69 3.72 -2.67
CA ILE A 72 15.08 4.80 -1.75
C ILE A 72 14.00 5.88 -1.77
N VAL A 73 13.30 6.03 -0.64
CA VAL A 73 12.10 6.85 -0.55
C VAL A 73 12.10 7.65 0.74
N PHE A 74 11.89 8.96 0.63
CA PHE A 74 11.79 9.86 1.78
C PHE A 74 10.42 10.51 1.85
N LEU A 75 9.89 10.65 3.06
CA LEU A 75 8.72 11.46 3.36
C LEU A 75 9.17 12.87 3.76
N SER A 76 8.72 13.87 3.01
CA SER A 76 8.96 15.28 3.32
C SER A 76 7.65 16.08 3.37
N LYS A 77 7.75 17.39 3.61
CA LYS A 77 6.60 18.30 3.58
C LYS A 77 6.07 18.53 2.17
N ASP A 78 6.91 18.32 1.16
CA ASP A 78 6.59 18.59 -0.24
C ASP A 78 5.98 17.36 -0.93
N GLY A 79 6.19 16.15 -0.38
CA GLY A 79 5.66 14.92 -0.95
C GLY A 79 6.36 13.67 -0.44
N ILE A 80 6.09 12.57 -1.15
CA ILE A 80 6.88 11.35 -1.10
C ILE A 80 7.94 11.45 -2.19
N GLU A 81 9.20 11.54 -1.79
CA GLU A 81 10.34 11.75 -2.67
C GLU A 81 10.95 10.39 -3.02
N PHE A 82 11.02 10.09 -4.31
CA PHE A 82 11.62 8.86 -4.83
C PHE A 82 12.96 9.20 -5.45
N TRP A 83 13.97 8.44 -5.07
CA TRP A 83 15.36 8.68 -5.46
C TRP A 83 15.87 7.52 -6.32
N ASP A 84 16.96 7.77 -7.04
CA ASP A 84 17.69 6.71 -7.72
C ASP A 84 18.27 5.71 -6.72
N GLU A 85 18.68 4.54 -7.22
CA GLU A 85 19.22 3.43 -6.42
C GLU A 85 20.46 3.82 -5.60
N GLU A 86 21.15 4.91 -5.97
CA GLU A 86 22.31 5.44 -5.26
C GLU A 86 21.96 6.54 -4.24
N GLY A 87 20.69 6.99 -4.18
CA GLY A 87 20.24 8.08 -3.32
C GLY A 87 20.84 9.45 -3.67
N LYS A 88 21.33 9.63 -4.90
CA LYS A 88 22.03 10.84 -5.37
C LYS A 88 21.12 11.82 -6.08
N LYS A 89 20.05 11.32 -6.71
CA LYS A 89 19.13 12.15 -7.50
C LYS A 89 17.68 11.80 -7.22
N MET A 90 16.89 12.82 -6.87
CA MET A 90 15.44 12.71 -6.80
C MET A 90 14.87 12.52 -8.23
N ILE A 91 14.15 11.43 -8.42
CA ILE A 91 13.51 11.03 -9.68
C ILE A 91 12.10 11.62 -9.76
N ALA A 92 11.35 11.56 -8.66
CA ALA A 92 9.95 11.98 -8.62
C ALA A 92 9.54 12.45 -7.21
N VAL A 93 8.50 13.27 -7.17
CA VAL A 93 7.79 13.65 -5.93
C VAL A 93 6.32 13.34 -6.12
N TYR A 94 5.77 12.53 -5.22
CA TYR A 94 4.36 12.16 -5.24
C TYR A 94 3.57 12.95 -4.17
N PRO A 95 2.40 13.53 -4.50
CA PRO A 95 1.64 14.35 -3.56
C PRO A 95 1.21 13.57 -2.31
N LEU A 96 1.40 14.18 -1.12
CA LEU A 96 1.07 13.56 0.18
C LEU A 96 -0.39 13.12 0.28
N MET A 97 -1.32 13.97 -0.18
CA MET A 97 -2.76 13.68 -0.07
C MET A 97 -3.14 12.46 -0.93
N ASP A 98 -2.67 12.44 -2.18
CA ASP A 98 -2.92 11.32 -3.10
C ASP A 98 -2.30 10.03 -2.58
N PHE A 99 -1.08 10.10 -2.02
CA PHE A 99 -0.43 8.95 -1.41
C PHE A 99 -1.21 8.40 -0.22
N LYS A 100 -1.65 9.29 0.67
CA LYS A 100 -2.46 8.96 1.84
C LYS A 100 -3.75 8.25 1.44
N GLU A 101 -4.45 8.74 0.42
CA GLU A 101 -5.68 8.10 -0.06
C GLU A 101 -5.43 6.65 -0.50
N ARG A 102 -4.30 6.38 -1.17
CA ARG A 102 -3.92 5.02 -1.58
C ARG A 102 -3.59 4.12 -0.40
N LEU A 103 -2.80 4.62 0.56
CA LEU A 103 -2.50 3.87 1.79
C LEU A 103 -3.75 3.55 2.60
N LEU A 104 -4.72 4.45 2.66
CA LEU A 104 -5.99 4.20 3.34
C LEU A 104 -6.79 3.07 2.68
N ILE A 105 -6.86 3.05 1.35
CA ILE A 105 -7.52 1.97 0.60
C ILE A 105 -6.77 0.65 0.84
N TRP A 106 -5.44 0.68 0.74
CA TRP A 106 -4.59 -0.48 0.95
C TRP A 106 -4.72 -1.06 2.37
N ARG A 107 -4.61 -0.23 3.41
CA ARG A 107 -4.82 -0.62 4.81
C ARG A 107 -6.18 -1.28 5.01
N ASN A 108 -7.24 -0.70 4.43
CA ASN A 108 -8.58 -1.25 4.55
C ASN A 108 -8.65 -2.63 3.90
N PHE A 109 -7.97 -2.85 2.77
CA PHE A 109 -7.87 -4.16 2.13
C PHE A 109 -7.04 -5.17 2.94
N LEU A 110 -5.94 -4.76 3.58
CA LEU A 110 -5.17 -5.62 4.49
C LEU A 110 -6.02 -6.13 5.66
N LYS A 111 -6.94 -5.28 6.16
CA LYS A 111 -7.88 -5.62 7.23
C LYS A 111 -9.03 -6.54 6.80
N THR A 112 -9.19 -6.86 5.51
CA THR A 112 -10.24 -7.78 5.07
C THR A 112 -9.76 -9.23 5.09
N PRO A 113 -10.58 -10.18 5.57
CA PRO A 113 -10.32 -11.57 5.36
C PRO A 113 -10.31 -11.93 3.86
N PRO A 114 -9.46 -12.88 3.45
CA PRO A 114 -8.54 -13.59 4.32
C PRO A 114 -7.23 -12.82 4.49
N PHE A 115 -6.62 -12.90 5.69
CA PHE A 115 -5.49 -12.04 6.06
C PHE A 115 -4.19 -12.48 5.38
N HIS A 116 -3.29 -11.51 5.15
CA HIS A 116 -1.97 -11.78 4.59
C HIS A 116 -1.17 -12.76 5.47
N GLU A 117 -0.33 -13.59 4.83
CA GLU A 117 0.45 -14.68 5.45
C GLU A 117 -0.36 -15.75 6.19
N LYS A 118 -1.69 -15.69 6.13
CA LYS A 118 -2.53 -16.74 6.69
C LYS A 118 -2.34 -18.01 5.86
N LYS A 119 -1.78 -19.04 6.50
CA LYS A 119 -1.83 -20.41 5.99
C LYS A 119 -3.28 -20.86 5.95
N ILE A 120 -3.72 -21.33 4.81
CA ILE A 120 -5.05 -21.92 4.63
C ILE A 120 -4.90 -23.19 3.82
N ASN A 121 -5.65 -24.21 4.21
CA ASN A 121 -5.74 -25.41 3.40
C ASN A 121 -6.71 -25.21 2.22
N LYS A 122 -6.62 -26.09 1.22
CA LYS A 122 -7.41 -26.02 -0.01
C LYS A 122 -8.93 -26.03 0.22
N LEU A 123 -9.41 -26.64 1.30
CA LEU A 123 -10.84 -26.71 1.64
C LEU A 123 -11.34 -25.39 2.25
N GLU A 124 -10.55 -24.75 3.10
CA GLU A 124 -10.83 -23.43 3.67
C GLU A 124 -10.86 -22.35 2.58
N LEU A 125 -9.99 -22.47 1.57
CA LEU A 125 -9.99 -21.59 0.40
C LEU A 125 -11.32 -21.66 -0.37
N ILE A 126 -11.80 -22.87 -0.67
CA ILE A 126 -13.07 -23.09 -1.37
C ILE A 126 -14.23 -22.50 -0.56
N TRP A 127 -14.23 -22.71 0.76
CA TRP A 127 -15.27 -22.17 1.64
C TRP A 127 -15.30 -20.63 1.67
N LEU A 128 -14.13 -19.98 1.79
CA LEU A 128 -14.01 -18.52 1.75
C LEU A 128 -14.45 -17.93 0.40
N THR A 129 -14.10 -18.60 -0.70
CA THR A 129 -14.46 -18.19 -2.07
C THR A 129 -15.97 -18.30 -2.34
N ILE A 130 -16.63 -19.31 -1.76
CA ILE A 130 -18.08 -19.45 -1.83
C ILE A 130 -18.75 -18.35 -1.00
N LYS A 131 -18.30 -18.13 0.23
CA LYS A 131 -18.93 -17.17 1.15
C LYS A 131 -18.89 -15.73 0.65
N SER A 132 -17.80 -15.30 -0.01
CA SER A 132 -17.69 -13.95 -0.58
C SER A 132 -18.61 -13.69 -1.78
N LYS A 133 -19.16 -14.72 -2.42
CA LYS A 133 -20.12 -14.59 -3.54
C LYS A 133 -21.58 -14.45 -3.09
N PHE A 134 -21.88 -14.65 -1.81
CA PHE A 134 -23.24 -14.66 -1.27
C PHE A 134 -23.50 -13.59 -0.18
N CYS A 135 -22.59 -12.64 0.00
CA CYS A 135 -22.76 -11.47 0.88
C CYS A 135 -22.69 -10.17 0.07
#